data_AF-A0A8T5JMD0-F1
#
_entry.id   AF-A0A8T5JMD0-F1
#
_cell.length_a   1.000
_cell.length_b   1.000
_cell.length_c   1.000
_cell.angle_alpha   90.00
_cell.angle_beta   90.00
_cell.angle_gamma   90.00
#
_symmetry.space_group_name_H-M   'P 1'
#
loop_
_entity.id
_entity.type
_entity.pdbx_description
1 polymer ?
#
loop_
_entity_poly.entity_id
_entity_poly.type
_entity_poly.pdbx_seq_one_letter_code
_entity_poly.pdbx_strand_id
1 'polypeptide(L)'
;MNQKLSLKKLQGIKPKGVKPKGSSALEKLLAFEKKYVEEFEGHKVLIDYAGYIPHGSVPDYANFRELYSDLYRMVEKDTNKMDFNNNLLESYIESSLILEESSEEEIYSDYKVIRGLFSATLLQLLTFQNEKENKPTKFHIDGKGKTFDYLFAGCRFVDELIVENFKGEGICSYLGSFGSINSFTAVNINGVYALNELGMNAKDIGSVILTNIQGEYSAYTLLNNAENIESFLAFDIQSDNVLFAIGSDSNFGFVYLDDIYGHETTLSAAFNRTSIKTLFIDSIENESFEEEGDIDSFNHSQVDLTIFYHDDDEAVEEKIEELFRTKTWNNLLSYARNPELLDKTVEQTGYSKLKNLLYELKKGEDTQTTISEIRNIAKPIDSPIK
;
A
#
# COMPACT_ATOMS: atom_id res chain seq x y z
N MET A 1 19.43 52.65 -29.90
CA MET A 1 20.19 53.13 -28.74
C MET A 1 20.42 51.96 -27.81
N ASN A 2 21.63 51.37 -27.81
CA ASN A 2 21.99 50.25 -26.93
C ASN A 2 22.67 50.81 -25.68
N GLN A 3 21.95 50.88 -24.56
CA GLN A 3 22.57 51.15 -23.26
C GLN A 3 23.33 49.91 -22.80
N LYS A 4 24.65 49.93 -22.99
CA LYS A 4 25.60 49.02 -22.33
C LYS A 4 25.60 49.33 -20.84
N LEU A 5 24.84 48.56 -20.06
CA LEU A 5 25.04 48.46 -18.61
C LEU A 5 26.32 47.68 -18.34
N SER A 6 27.47 48.35 -18.42
CA SER A 6 28.73 47.76 -17.96
C SER A 6 28.71 47.71 -16.43
N LEU A 7 28.47 46.52 -15.87
CA LEU A 7 28.78 46.23 -14.48
C LEU A 7 30.26 46.54 -14.25
N LYS A 8 30.56 47.65 -13.56
CA LYS A 8 31.90 47.94 -13.06
C LYS A 8 32.32 46.76 -12.19
N LYS A 9 33.27 45.96 -12.67
CA LYS A 9 33.92 44.91 -11.88
C LYS A 9 34.50 45.58 -10.63
N LEU A 10 33.87 45.37 -9.48
CA LEU A 10 34.42 45.68 -8.17
C LEU A 10 35.57 44.70 -7.89
N GLN A 11 36.70 44.90 -8.56
CA GLN A 11 37.94 44.22 -8.22
C GLN A 11 38.42 44.76 -6.88
N GLY A 12 38.35 43.95 -5.82
CA GLY A 12 39.02 44.25 -4.55
C GLY A 12 38.17 44.19 -3.28
N ILE A 13 36.83 44.05 -3.37
CA ILE A 13 36.01 43.78 -2.18
C ILE A 13 35.93 42.26 -2.01
N LYS A 14 36.86 41.67 -1.24
CA LYS A 14 36.60 40.35 -0.62
C LYS A 14 35.42 40.56 0.34
N PRO A 15 34.24 39.94 0.15
CA PRO A 15 33.15 40.09 1.09
C PRO A 15 33.61 39.58 2.46
N LYS A 16 33.93 40.50 3.36
CA LYS A 16 34.26 40.18 4.75
C LYS A 16 32.97 39.75 5.43
N GLY A 17 32.86 38.47 5.79
CA GLY A 17 31.87 38.01 6.76
C GLY A 17 30.65 37.26 6.22
N VAL A 18 30.61 36.86 4.95
CA VAL A 18 29.61 35.87 4.52
C VAL A 18 30.06 34.52 5.11
N LYS A 19 29.57 34.17 6.30
CA LYS A 19 29.67 32.81 6.81
C LYS A 19 29.01 31.91 5.76
N PRO A 20 29.67 30.85 5.26
CA PRO A 20 29.01 29.91 4.37
C PRO A 20 27.74 29.43 5.06
N LYS A 21 26.59 29.57 4.38
CA LYS A 21 25.33 29.02 4.87
C LYS A 21 25.56 27.51 4.98
N GLY A 22 25.41 26.95 6.18
CA GLY A 22 25.48 25.50 6.35
C GLY A 22 24.43 24.82 5.48
N SER A 23 24.66 23.56 5.10
CA SER A 23 23.66 22.79 4.37
C SER A 23 22.35 22.72 5.15
N SER A 24 21.25 22.94 4.44
CA SER A 24 19.89 22.75 4.92
C SER A 24 19.64 21.28 5.28
N ALA A 25 18.57 21.01 6.03
CA ALA A 25 18.20 19.65 6.40
C ALA A 25 17.89 18.79 5.16
N LEU A 26 17.18 19.36 4.17
CA LEU A 26 16.89 18.69 2.91
C LEU A 26 18.16 18.37 2.12
N GLU A 27 19.08 19.34 1.97
CA GLU A 27 20.38 19.09 1.30
C GLU A 27 21.19 17.99 1.98
N LYS A 28 21.06 17.83 3.32
CA LYS A 28 21.70 16.73 4.04
C LYS A 28 21.02 15.39 3.76
N LEU A 29 19.69 15.32 3.72
CA LEU A 29 18.98 14.08 3.40
C LEU A 29 19.32 13.60 1.98
N LEU A 30 19.32 14.51 1.01
CA LEU A 30 19.73 14.20 -0.37
C LEU A 30 21.19 13.72 -0.44
N ALA A 31 22.08 14.31 0.36
CA ALA A 31 23.46 13.85 0.46
C ALA A 31 23.59 12.47 1.14
N PHE A 32 22.73 12.16 2.12
CA PHE A 32 22.68 10.84 2.75
C PHE A 32 22.17 9.76 1.81
N GLU A 33 21.08 10.01 1.07
CA GLU A 33 20.59 9.10 0.03
C GLU A 33 21.72 8.75 -0.95
N LYS A 34 22.38 9.76 -1.51
CA LYS A 34 23.49 9.55 -2.45
C LYS A 34 24.60 8.70 -1.84
N LYS A 35 24.98 8.98 -0.58
CA LYS A 35 25.98 8.19 0.15
C LYS A 35 25.56 6.73 0.27
N TYR A 36 24.30 6.45 0.60
CA TYR A 36 23.83 5.07 0.78
C TYR A 36 23.74 4.32 -0.54
N VAL A 37 23.32 4.98 -1.62
CA VAL A 37 23.41 4.39 -2.96
C VAL A 37 24.84 3.94 -3.24
N GLU A 38 25.84 4.80 -3.02
CA GLU A 38 27.25 4.47 -3.24
C GLU A 38 27.75 3.33 -2.32
N GLU A 39 27.29 3.26 -1.07
CA GLU A 39 27.63 2.15 -0.14
C GLU A 39 26.98 0.82 -0.55
N PHE A 40 25.78 0.85 -1.12
CA PHE A 40 25.03 -0.33 -1.51
C PHE A 40 25.27 -0.78 -2.97
N GLU A 41 25.92 0.04 -3.81
CA GLU A 41 26.30 -0.32 -5.20
C GLU A 41 27.11 -1.63 -5.28
N GLY A 42 27.90 -1.96 -4.25
CA GLY A 42 28.63 -3.22 -4.13
C GLY A 42 27.79 -4.44 -3.74
N HIS A 43 26.52 -4.25 -3.38
CA HIS A 43 25.58 -5.27 -2.91
C HIS A 43 24.60 -5.71 -4.00
N LYS A 44 24.98 -5.57 -5.27
CA LYS A 44 24.17 -5.89 -6.44
C LYS A 44 23.41 -7.22 -6.34
N VAL A 45 23.98 -8.25 -5.72
CA VAL A 45 23.28 -9.52 -5.48
C VAL A 45 22.02 -9.32 -4.62
N LEU A 46 22.11 -8.62 -3.49
CA LEU A 46 20.97 -8.36 -2.61
C LEU A 46 19.93 -7.46 -3.29
N ILE A 47 20.38 -6.55 -4.15
CA ILE A 47 19.52 -5.58 -4.81
C ILE A 47 18.82 -6.18 -6.03
N ASP A 48 19.53 -6.97 -6.84
CA ASP A 48 18.93 -7.81 -7.87
C ASP A 48 17.89 -8.75 -7.23
N TYR A 49 18.16 -9.38 -6.09
CA TYR A 49 17.13 -10.20 -5.41
C TYR A 49 15.98 -9.37 -4.82
N ALA A 50 16.20 -8.12 -4.42
CA ALA A 50 15.19 -7.25 -3.83
C ALA A 50 14.30 -6.55 -4.88
N GLY A 51 14.83 -6.27 -6.08
CA GLY A 51 14.17 -5.51 -7.15
C GLY A 51 13.95 -6.28 -8.45
N TYR A 52 14.57 -7.44 -8.65
CA TYR A 52 14.35 -8.30 -9.81
C TYR A 52 13.44 -9.47 -9.41
N ILE A 53 12.20 -9.43 -9.89
CA ILE A 53 11.30 -10.59 -9.92
C ILE A 53 11.25 -11.07 -11.37
N PRO A 54 12.20 -11.90 -11.84
CA PRO A 54 12.01 -12.58 -13.11
C PRO A 54 10.95 -13.65 -12.86
N HIS A 55 9.75 -13.42 -13.38
CA HIS A 55 8.72 -14.44 -13.68
C HIS A 55 8.75 -15.68 -12.75
N GLY A 56 8.32 -15.51 -11.50
CA GLY A 56 7.94 -16.64 -10.64
C GLY A 56 8.88 -17.02 -9.48
N SER A 57 9.97 -16.28 -9.23
CA SER A 57 10.71 -16.38 -7.97
C SER A 57 10.51 -15.13 -7.13
N VAL A 58 9.70 -15.25 -6.08
CA VAL A 58 9.56 -14.23 -5.02
C VAL A 58 10.98 -13.82 -4.58
N PRO A 59 11.29 -12.50 -4.51
CA PRO A 59 12.47 -11.99 -3.85
C PRO A 59 12.73 -12.79 -2.58
N ASP A 60 13.95 -13.26 -2.35
CA ASP A 60 14.25 -13.88 -1.06
C ASP A 60 14.04 -12.79 0.00
N TYR A 61 12.88 -12.85 0.65
CA TYR A 61 12.42 -11.86 1.61
C TYR A 61 13.47 -11.64 2.71
N ALA A 62 14.28 -12.66 3.03
CA ALA A 62 15.38 -12.54 3.97
C ALA A 62 16.41 -11.48 3.53
N ASN A 63 16.76 -11.45 2.24
CA ASN A 63 17.70 -10.49 1.66
C ASN A 63 17.14 -9.07 1.67
N PHE A 64 15.87 -8.90 1.28
CA PHE A 64 15.19 -7.59 1.35
C PHE A 64 15.14 -7.07 2.79
N ARG A 65 14.79 -7.96 3.74
CA ARG A 65 14.73 -7.64 5.16
C ARG A 65 16.10 -7.26 5.74
N GLU A 66 17.15 -7.96 5.36
CA GLU A 66 18.53 -7.66 5.78
C GLU A 66 18.98 -6.30 5.25
N LEU A 67 18.81 -6.06 3.95
CA LEU A 67 19.12 -4.79 3.29
C LEU A 67 18.39 -3.61 3.97
N TYR A 68 17.08 -3.73 4.18
CA TYR A 68 16.31 -2.71 4.90
C TYR A 68 16.83 -2.48 6.32
N SER A 69 17.17 -3.54 7.05
CA SER A 69 17.61 -3.43 8.45
C SER A 69 18.96 -2.73 8.58
N ASP A 70 19.88 -2.95 7.64
CA ASP A 70 21.17 -2.28 7.61
C ASP A 70 21.04 -0.82 7.19
N LEU A 71 20.24 -0.53 6.15
CA LEU A 71 19.92 0.84 5.77
C LEU A 71 19.28 1.60 6.95
N TYR A 72 18.29 1.01 7.61
CA TYR A 72 17.63 1.62 8.77
C TYR A 72 18.64 2.08 9.84
N ARG A 73 19.58 1.21 10.23
CA ARG A 73 20.60 1.53 11.25
C ARG A 73 21.50 2.68 10.82
N MET A 74 21.85 2.76 9.54
CA MET A 74 22.71 3.80 9.00
C MET A 74 21.99 5.15 8.97
N VAL A 75 20.75 5.17 8.47
CA VAL A 75 19.92 6.38 8.43
C VAL A 75 19.60 6.89 9.83
N GLU A 76 19.20 6.01 10.76
CA GLU A 76 18.91 6.37 12.15
C GLU A 76 20.13 7.07 12.79
N LYS A 77 21.33 6.52 12.59
CA LYS A 77 22.56 7.08 13.12
C LYS A 77 22.88 8.46 12.55
N ASP A 78 22.70 8.65 11.24
CA ASP A 78 23.06 9.89 10.54
C ASP A 78 21.98 10.99 10.71
N THR A 79 20.73 10.62 11.00
CA THR A 79 19.60 11.54 11.16
C THR A 79 19.25 11.88 12.62
N ASN A 80 19.81 11.17 13.62
CA ASN A 80 19.49 11.35 15.05
C ASN A 80 19.60 12.76 15.64
N LYS A 81 20.27 13.69 14.95
CA LYS A 81 20.44 15.11 15.35
C LYS A 81 19.72 16.08 14.44
N MET A 82 19.00 15.56 13.44
CA MET A 82 18.20 16.37 12.54
C MET A 82 16.85 16.64 13.18
N ASP A 83 16.34 17.86 13.00
CA ASP A 83 14.94 18.16 13.30
C ASP A 83 14.08 17.57 12.18
N PHE A 84 13.77 16.28 12.33
CA PHE A 84 13.05 15.50 11.34
C PHE A 84 11.54 15.55 11.64
N ASN A 85 10.74 15.89 10.63
CA ASN A 85 9.29 16.08 10.72
C ASN A 85 8.62 15.83 9.36
N ASN A 86 7.28 15.84 9.33
CA ASN A 86 6.48 15.58 8.13
C ASN A 86 6.91 16.46 6.94
N ASN A 87 7.04 17.78 7.15
CA ASN A 87 7.35 18.72 6.07
C ASN A 87 8.69 18.40 5.41
N LEU A 88 9.66 17.91 6.19
CA LEU A 88 10.96 17.54 5.66
C LEU A 88 10.92 16.23 4.87
N LEU A 89 10.13 15.24 5.31
CA LEU A 89 9.89 14.01 4.54
C LEU A 89 9.15 14.30 3.22
N GLU A 90 8.12 15.14 3.27
CA GLU A 90 7.39 15.61 2.09
C GLU A 90 8.33 16.36 1.12
N SER A 91 9.11 17.32 1.63
CA SER A 91 10.09 18.07 0.82
C SER A 91 11.13 17.14 0.18
N TYR A 92 11.54 16.09 0.88
CA TYR A 92 12.45 15.08 0.35
C TYR A 92 11.81 14.36 -0.85
N ILE A 93 10.60 13.81 -0.67
CA ILE A 93 9.88 13.11 -1.74
C ILE A 93 9.65 14.04 -2.93
N GLU A 94 9.14 15.25 -2.71
CA GLU A 94 8.91 16.24 -3.78
C GLU A 94 10.18 16.60 -4.55
N SER A 95 11.33 16.68 -3.88
CA SER A 95 12.61 16.94 -4.54
C SER A 95 13.09 15.77 -5.38
N SER A 96 12.87 14.53 -4.93
CA SER A 96 13.22 13.31 -5.66
C SER A 96 12.38 13.11 -6.92
N LEU A 97 11.12 13.57 -6.89
CA LEU A 97 10.20 13.58 -8.03
C LEU A 97 10.65 14.48 -9.19
N ILE A 98 11.54 15.45 -8.97
CA ILE A 98 12.05 16.35 -10.02
C ILE A 98 13.23 15.70 -10.75
N LEU A 99 13.98 14.82 -10.08
CA LEU A 99 15.22 14.24 -10.59
C LEU A 99 15.00 13.18 -11.67
N GLU A 100 13.81 12.58 -11.76
CA GLU A 100 13.50 11.57 -12.77
C GLU A 100 13.27 12.16 -14.18
N GLU A 101 13.02 13.46 -14.30
CA GLU A 101 12.81 14.12 -15.61
C GLU A 101 14.14 14.41 -16.34
N SER A 102 15.30 14.28 -15.69
CA SER A 102 16.60 14.49 -16.33
C SER A 102 17.11 13.22 -17.03
N SER A 103 16.74 13.12 -18.31
CA SER A 103 17.17 12.27 -19.45
C SER A 103 18.48 11.46 -19.46
N GLU A 104 19.02 10.96 -18.35
CA GLU A 104 20.08 9.94 -18.38
C GLU A 104 19.50 8.58 -17.97
N GLU A 105 19.11 7.82 -19.00
CA GLU A 105 18.38 6.54 -19.02
C GLU A 105 19.06 5.33 -18.31
N GLU A 106 19.99 5.55 -17.38
CA GLU A 106 20.56 4.46 -16.57
C GLU A 106 20.75 4.92 -15.12
N ILE A 107 19.70 5.49 -14.51
CA ILE A 107 19.59 5.36 -13.07
C ILE A 107 19.43 3.85 -12.80
N TYR A 108 20.54 3.21 -12.43
CA TYR A 108 20.63 1.79 -12.11
C TYR A 108 19.41 1.36 -11.28
N SER A 109 18.82 0.20 -11.58
CA SER A 109 17.74 -0.43 -10.78
C SER A 109 17.97 -0.28 -9.28
N ASP A 110 19.23 -0.38 -8.88
CA ASP A 110 19.68 -0.33 -7.51
C ASP A 110 19.40 1.01 -6.84
N TYR A 111 19.58 2.11 -7.57
CA TYR A 111 19.32 3.44 -7.06
C TYR A 111 17.84 3.61 -6.68
N LYS A 112 16.92 3.10 -7.52
CA LYS A 112 15.48 3.19 -7.28
C LYS A 112 15.06 2.42 -6.03
N VAL A 113 15.56 1.19 -5.88
CA VAL A 113 15.31 0.36 -4.69
C VAL A 113 15.85 1.04 -3.44
N ILE A 114 17.12 1.47 -3.44
CA ILE A 114 17.73 2.12 -2.27
C ILE A 114 17.02 3.43 -1.92
N ARG A 115 16.63 4.24 -2.90
CA ARG A 115 15.80 5.45 -2.68
C ARG A 115 14.46 5.10 -2.04
N GLY A 116 13.78 4.07 -2.55
CA GLY A 116 12.53 3.55 -1.99
C GLY A 116 12.66 3.13 -0.53
N LEU A 117 13.64 2.26 -0.23
CA LEU A 117 13.94 1.82 1.14
C LEU A 117 14.37 2.98 2.05
N PHE A 118 15.06 3.98 1.50
CA PHE A 118 15.44 5.18 2.24
C PHE A 118 14.20 6.00 2.63
N SER A 119 13.25 6.20 1.70
CA SER A 119 11.97 6.86 2.01
C SER A 119 11.17 6.10 3.09
N ALA A 120 11.16 4.76 3.02
CA ALA A 120 10.52 3.89 4.01
C ALA A 120 11.15 4.02 5.41
N THR A 121 12.48 4.07 5.43
CA THR A 121 13.26 4.26 6.67
C THR A 121 12.97 5.62 7.29
N LEU A 122 12.92 6.68 6.48
CA LEU A 122 12.58 8.01 6.94
C LEU A 122 11.17 8.04 7.55
N LEU A 123 10.17 7.44 6.89
CA LEU A 123 8.82 7.33 7.45
C LEU A 123 8.82 6.58 8.79
N GLN A 124 9.54 5.46 8.89
CA GLN A 124 9.61 4.69 10.14
C GLN A 124 10.26 5.47 11.28
N LEU A 125 11.31 6.24 11.00
CA LEU A 125 11.97 7.09 11.99
C LEU A 125 11.04 8.20 12.50
N LEU A 126 10.24 8.79 11.60
CA LEU A 126 9.21 9.76 11.97
C LEU A 126 8.15 9.13 12.88
N THR A 127 7.65 7.93 12.55
CA THR A 127 6.76 7.13 13.39
C THR A 127 7.33 6.96 14.80
N PHE A 128 8.55 6.44 14.94
CA PHE A 128 9.14 6.22 16.26
C PHE A 128 9.48 7.51 17.01
N GLN A 129 9.81 8.60 16.32
CA GLN A 129 10.04 9.88 16.96
C GLN A 129 8.74 10.44 17.57
N ASN A 130 7.64 10.42 16.82
CA ASN A 130 6.35 10.90 17.30
C ASN A 130 5.77 9.99 18.39
N GLU A 131 5.96 8.67 18.29
CA GLU A 131 5.58 7.71 19.32
C GLU A 131 6.26 8.01 20.67
N LYS A 132 7.56 8.34 20.66
CA LYS A 132 8.29 8.79 21.87
C LYS A 132 7.69 10.05 22.50
N GLU A 133 7.00 10.86 21.71
CA GLU A 133 6.25 12.04 22.16
C GLU A 133 4.78 11.76 22.49
N ASN A 134 4.34 10.49 22.42
CA ASN A 134 2.94 10.06 22.54
C ASN A 134 2.01 10.74 21.52
N LYS A 135 2.50 10.94 20.29
CA LYS A 135 1.73 11.49 19.18
C LYS A 135 1.68 10.47 18.05
N PRO A 136 0.51 10.24 17.42
CA PRO A 136 0.45 9.43 16.22
C PRO A 136 1.08 10.18 15.03
N THR A 137 1.84 9.49 14.21
CA THR A 137 2.28 10.01 12.91
C THR A 137 1.14 9.95 11.91
N LYS A 138 0.71 11.12 11.44
CA LYS A 138 -0.21 11.23 10.31
C LYS A 138 0.57 11.78 9.13
N PHE A 139 0.80 10.96 8.11
CA PHE A 139 1.52 11.37 6.91
C PHE A 139 0.65 11.18 5.67
N HIS A 140 0.57 12.23 4.86
CA HIS A 140 -0.19 12.26 3.62
C HIS A 140 0.71 12.83 2.53
N ILE A 141 0.80 12.13 1.40
CA ILE A 141 1.58 12.57 0.26
C ILE A 141 0.81 12.37 -1.05
N ASP A 142 0.80 13.42 -1.87
CA ASP A 142 0.24 13.45 -3.22
C ASP A 142 1.36 13.49 -4.26
N GLY A 143 1.43 12.46 -5.09
CA GLY A 143 2.41 12.32 -6.17
C GLY A 143 2.11 13.19 -7.38
N LYS A 144 0.90 13.75 -7.49
CA LYS A 144 0.45 14.58 -8.63
C LYS A 144 0.65 13.89 -9.99
N GLY A 145 0.51 12.56 -10.00
CA GLY A 145 0.69 11.69 -11.16
C GLY A 145 2.15 11.39 -11.53
N LYS A 146 3.12 11.78 -10.69
CA LYS A 146 4.56 11.57 -10.93
C LYS A 146 5.01 10.16 -10.53
N THR A 147 6.16 9.78 -11.07
CA THR A 147 6.78 8.49 -10.80
C THR A 147 7.63 8.53 -9.53
N PHE A 148 7.50 7.52 -8.67
CA PHE A 148 8.40 7.25 -7.55
C PHE A 148 8.44 5.74 -7.31
N ASP A 149 9.46 5.08 -7.85
CA ASP A 149 9.63 3.65 -7.67
C ASP A 149 9.97 3.31 -6.20
N TYR A 150 9.37 2.25 -5.68
CA TYR A 150 9.54 1.68 -4.34
C TYR A 150 9.23 2.66 -3.20
N LEU A 151 8.39 3.67 -3.44
CA LEU A 151 7.98 4.63 -2.40
C LEU A 151 7.48 3.90 -1.14
N PHE A 152 8.12 4.15 0.00
CA PHE A 152 7.83 3.52 1.29
C PHE A 152 7.89 1.99 1.33
N ALA A 153 8.57 1.35 0.37
CA ALA A 153 8.72 -0.10 0.36
C ALA A 153 9.44 -0.62 1.62
N GLY A 154 8.86 -1.61 2.29
CA GLY A 154 9.43 -2.27 3.46
C GLY A 154 9.30 -1.53 4.80
N CYS A 155 8.65 -0.36 4.86
CA CYS A 155 8.41 0.34 6.12
C CYS A 155 7.55 -0.54 7.03
N ARG A 156 8.00 -0.91 8.24
CA ARG A 156 7.31 -1.92 9.07
C ARG A 156 6.25 -1.35 10.00
N PHE A 157 6.41 -0.10 10.43
CA PHE A 157 5.55 0.52 11.43
C PHE A 157 5.00 1.83 10.92
N VAL A 158 3.68 1.87 10.79
CA VAL A 158 2.95 3.03 10.30
C VAL A 158 1.76 3.29 11.20
N ASP A 159 1.65 4.53 11.67
CA ASP A 159 0.44 5.01 12.32
C ASP A 159 -0.64 5.30 11.27
N GLU A 160 -0.63 6.47 10.64
CA GLU A 160 -1.57 6.81 9.57
C GLU A 160 -0.82 7.27 8.32
N LEU A 161 -0.99 6.55 7.21
CA LEU A 161 -0.39 6.88 5.93
C LEU A 161 -1.45 6.97 4.82
N ILE A 162 -1.43 8.08 4.07
CA ILE A 162 -2.22 8.27 2.86
C ILE A 162 -1.25 8.54 1.70
N VAL A 163 -1.30 7.71 0.66
CA VAL A 163 -0.50 7.86 -0.57
C VAL A 163 -1.45 7.98 -1.75
N GLU A 164 -1.36 9.08 -2.50
CA GLU A 164 -2.27 9.34 -3.63
C GLU A 164 -1.55 9.77 -4.91
N ASN A 165 -2.11 9.39 -6.06
CA ASN A 165 -1.68 9.83 -7.40
C ASN A 165 -0.20 9.57 -7.70
N PHE A 166 0.32 8.39 -7.39
CA PHE A 166 1.68 8.00 -7.75
C PHE A 166 1.71 6.99 -8.88
N LYS A 167 2.80 7.02 -9.65
CA LYS A 167 3.17 5.98 -10.59
C LYS A 167 4.49 5.35 -10.20
N GLY A 168 4.74 4.11 -10.59
CA GLY A 168 6.04 3.47 -10.39
C GLY A 168 5.96 2.06 -9.85
N GLU A 169 7.08 1.36 -9.94
CA GLU A 169 7.22 -0.02 -9.49
C GLU A 169 7.22 -0.11 -7.96
N GLY A 170 6.62 -1.16 -7.38
CA GLY A 170 6.83 -1.53 -5.98
C GLY A 170 6.38 -0.49 -4.94
N ILE A 171 5.53 0.47 -5.31
CA ILE A 171 5.02 1.50 -4.39
C ILE A 171 4.36 0.82 -3.18
N CYS A 172 4.82 1.14 -1.98
CA CYS A 172 4.37 0.58 -0.71
C CYS A 172 4.37 -0.96 -0.68
N SER A 173 5.20 -1.60 -1.49
CA SER A 173 5.44 -3.04 -1.38
C SER A 173 6.03 -3.39 -0.02
N TYR A 174 5.60 -4.49 0.59
CA TYR A 174 6.04 -4.91 1.94
C TYR A 174 5.79 -3.89 3.06
N LEU A 175 4.95 -2.88 2.85
CA LEU A 175 4.57 -1.93 3.89
C LEU A 175 3.86 -2.70 5.03
N GLY A 176 4.25 -2.46 6.29
CA GLY A 176 3.72 -3.14 7.47
C GLY A 176 4.22 -4.56 7.70
N SER A 177 5.00 -5.14 6.78
CA SER A 177 5.41 -6.54 6.90
C SER A 177 6.29 -6.76 8.12
N PHE A 178 5.96 -7.77 8.94
CA PHE A 178 6.60 -8.03 10.24
C PHE A 178 6.56 -6.85 11.23
N GLY A 179 5.55 -5.99 11.10
CA GLY A 179 5.30 -4.89 12.00
C GLY A 179 3.81 -4.67 12.21
N SER A 180 3.36 -3.42 12.14
CA SER A 180 1.96 -3.06 12.33
C SER A 180 1.59 -1.81 11.54
N ILE A 181 0.34 -1.75 11.10
CA ILE A 181 -0.25 -0.60 10.41
C ILE A 181 -1.50 -0.19 11.19
N ASN A 182 -1.56 1.01 11.77
CA ASN A 182 -2.82 1.47 12.36
C ASN A 182 -3.81 1.86 11.24
N SER A 183 -3.38 2.64 10.26
CA SER A 183 -4.14 2.83 9.03
C SER A 183 -3.30 3.19 7.81
N PHE A 184 -3.66 2.60 6.68
CA PHE A 184 -3.08 2.87 5.39
C PHE A 184 -4.17 3.09 4.33
N THR A 185 -3.98 4.10 3.50
CA THR A 185 -4.86 4.37 2.36
C THR A 185 -4.04 4.65 1.11
N ALA A 186 -4.33 3.93 0.04
CA ALA A 186 -3.73 4.11 -1.29
C ALA A 186 -4.82 4.50 -2.29
N VAL A 187 -4.61 5.60 -3.02
CA VAL A 187 -5.58 6.17 -3.97
C VAL A 187 -4.89 6.45 -5.31
N ASN A 188 -5.47 5.99 -6.42
CA ASN A 188 -4.96 6.31 -7.77
C ASN A 188 -3.48 5.91 -7.94
N ILE A 189 -3.13 4.66 -7.61
CA ILE A 189 -1.76 4.15 -7.73
C ILE A 189 -1.65 3.31 -9.00
N ASN A 190 -0.68 3.62 -9.87
CA ASN A 190 -0.44 2.85 -11.09
C ASN A 190 1.01 2.36 -11.15
N GLY A 191 1.21 1.06 -11.08
CA GLY A 191 2.56 0.50 -10.95
C GLY A 191 2.62 -1.00 -11.13
N VAL A 192 3.80 -1.50 -11.50
CA VAL A 192 4.08 -2.94 -11.43
C VAL A 192 4.41 -3.29 -9.97
N TYR A 193 3.85 -4.37 -9.42
CA TYR A 193 4.04 -4.78 -8.02
C TYR A 193 3.65 -3.74 -6.96
N ALA A 194 2.84 -2.73 -7.29
CA ALA A 194 2.39 -1.76 -6.29
C ALA A 194 1.59 -2.49 -5.21
N LEU A 195 1.84 -2.16 -3.95
CA LEU A 195 1.20 -2.76 -2.77
C LEU A 195 1.46 -4.27 -2.62
N ASN A 196 2.37 -4.87 -3.40
CA ASN A 196 2.64 -6.30 -3.29
C ASN A 196 3.23 -6.61 -1.90
N GLU A 197 2.74 -7.69 -1.30
CA GLU A 197 3.07 -8.16 0.04
C GLU A 197 2.84 -7.14 1.17
N LEU A 198 1.94 -6.17 0.96
CA LEU A 198 1.46 -5.26 2.00
C LEU A 198 0.97 -6.06 3.22
N GLY A 199 1.51 -5.75 4.40
CA GLY A 199 1.07 -6.33 5.67
C GLY A 199 1.43 -7.81 5.85
N MET A 200 2.36 -8.36 5.06
CA MET A 200 2.74 -9.76 5.20
C MET A 200 3.37 -10.05 6.57
N ASN A 201 2.87 -11.06 7.29
CA ASN A 201 3.29 -11.39 8.66
C ASN A 201 3.17 -10.20 9.63
N ALA A 202 2.27 -9.25 9.36
CA ALA A 202 2.00 -8.15 10.28
C ALA A 202 1.32 -8.69 11.54
N LYS A 203 1.63 -8.09 12.69
CA LYS A 203 0.97 -8.48 13.93
C LYS A 203 -0.45 -7.93 13.99
N ASP A 204 -0.58 -6.62 13.81
CA ASP A 204 -1.85 -5.91 13.95
C ASP A 204 -1.99 -4.91 12.79
N ILE A 205 -3.12 -4.98 12.09
CA ILE A 205 -3.51 -4.05 11.02
C ILE A 205 -4.87 -3.47 11.40
N GLY A 206 -4.97 -2.15 11.56
CA GLY A 206 -6.24 -1.47 11.80
C GLY A 206 -7.06 -1.40 10.52
N SER A 207 -6.80 -0.40 9.68
CA SER A 207 -7.57 -0.20 8.44
C SER A 207 -6.70 -0.04 7.21
N VAL A 208 -6.96 -0.86 6.17
CA VAL A 208 -6.38 -0.73 4.83
C VAL A 208 -7.49 -0.39 3.84
N ILE A 209 -7.33 0.72 3.12
CA ILE A 209 -8.26 1.18 2.09
C ILE A 209 -7.49 1.34 0.78
N LEU A 210 -7.85 0.57 -0.24
CA LEU A 210 -7.25 0.60 -1.56
C LEU A 210 -8.29 1.05 -2.57
N THR A 211 -8.00 2.09 -3.35
CA THR A 211 -8.90 2.52 -4.42
C THR A 211 -8.19 2.94 -5.70
N ASN A 212 -8.75 2.53 -6.85
CA ASN A 212 -8.22 2.84 -8.17
C ASN A 212 -6.74 2.46 -8.30
N ILE A 213 -6.46 1.17 -8.08
CA ILE A 213 -5.10 0.61 -8.15
C ILE A 213 -4.95 -0.16 -9.46
N GLN A 214 -3.90 0.12 -10.20
CA GLN A 214 -3.68 -0.42 -11.54
C GLN A 214 -2.23 -0.89 -11.75
N GLY A 215 -2.05 -1.87 -12.64
CA GLY A 215 -0.75 -2.31 -13.14
C GLY A 215 -0.43 -3.77 -12.81
N GLU A 216 0.54 -4.37 -13.49
CA GLU A 216 0.85 -5.81 -13.43
C GLU A 216 1.27 -6.24 -12.00
N TYR A 217 0.66 -7.31 -11.47
CA TYR A 217 0.89 -7.83 -10.10
C TYR A 217 0.73 -6.80 -8.96
N SER A 218 0.00 -5.72 -9.21
CA SER A 218 -0.42 -4.80 -8.15
C SER A 218 -1.41 -5.49 -7.23
N ALA A 219 -1.23 -5.31 -5.92
CA ALA A 219 -2.06 -5.95 -4.91
C ALA A 219 -2.13 -7.49 -5.07
N TYR A 220 -1.06 -8.12 -5.58
CA TYR A 220 -0.99 -9.56 -5.85
C TYR A 220 -1.10 -10.40 -4.57
N THR A 221 -0.17 -10.22 -3.62
CA THR A 221 -0.24 -10.82 -2.29
C THR A 221 -0.51 -9.72 -1.27
N LEU A 222 -1.55 -9.84 -0.47
CA LEU A 222 -1.94 -8.83 0.52
C LEU A 222 -2.22 -9.49 1.86
N LEU A 223 -1.73 -8.88 2.94
CA LEU A 223 -2.11 -9.18 4.32
C LEU A 223 -1.90 -10.65 4.71
N ASN A 224 -1.03 -11.37 3.99
CA ASN A 224 -0.80 -12.79 4.18
C ASN A 224 -0.11 -13.05 5.53
N ASN A 225 -0.61 -13.99 6.32
CA ASN A 225 -0.21 -14.32 7.68
C ASN A 225 -0.29 -13.12 8.66
N ALA A 226 -1.14 -12.13 8.40
CA ALA A 226 -1.34 -11.06 9.36
C ALA A 226 -2.23 -11.55 10.52
N GLU A 227 -1.82 -11.38 11.77
CA GLU A 227 -2.56 -12.01 12.88
C GLU A 227 -3.98 -11.42 13.02
N ASN A 228 -4.09 -10.09 13.04
CA ASN A 228 -5.36 -9.37 13.20
C ASN A 228 -5.47 -8.22 12.21
N ILE A 229 -6.60 -8.15 11.51
CA ILE A 229 -6.95 -7.10 10.55
C ILE A 229 -8.33 -6.57 10.93
N GLU A 230 -8.45 -5.32 11.37
CA GLU A 230 -9.75 -4.76 11.76
C GLU A 230 -10.64 -4.51 10.52
N SER A 231 -10.11 -3.86 9.48
CA SER A 231 -10.83 -3.63 8.23
C SER A 231 -9.93 -3.62 6.99
N PHE A 232 -10.41 -4.24 5.91
CA PHE A 232 -9.82 -4.20 4.58
C PHE A 232 -10.87 -3.83 3.54
N LEU A 233 -10.63 -2.75 2.79
CA LEU A 233 -11.51 -2.27 1.75
C LEU A 233 -10.69 -2.14 0.46
N ALA A 234 -11.14 -2.78 -0.61
CA ALA A 234 -10.57 -2.65 -1.94
C ALA A 234 -11.68 -2.31 -2.93
N PHE A 235 -11.48 -1.25 -3.70
CA PHE A 235 -12.46 -0.73 -4.65
C PHE A 235 -11.78 -0.32 -5.96
N ASP A 236 -12.31 -0.74 -7.11
CA ASP A 236 -11.80 -0.34 -8.43
C ASP A 236 -10.31 -0.75 -8.59
N ILE A 237 -10.04 -2.05 -8.53
CA ILE A 237 -8.68 -2.58 -8.66
C ILE A 237 -8.57 -3.31 -9.98
N GLN A 238 -7.60 -2.95 -10.83
CA GLN A 238 -7.36 -3.57 -12.12
C GLN A 238 -5.91 -4.09 -12.21
N SER A 239 -5.70 -5.40 -12.09
CA SER A 239 -4.36 -5.97 -12.15
C SER A 239 -4.35 -7.44 -12.56
N ASP A 240 -3.29 -7.88 -13.23
CA ASP A 240 -3.05 -9.30 -13.47
C ASP A 240 -2.77 -10.00 -12.13
N ASN A 241 -3.50 -11.10 -11.89
CA ASN A 241 -3.47 -11.84 -10.65
C ASN A 241 -3.76 -10.97 -9.41
N VAL A 242 -4.61 -9.96 -9.55
CA VAL A 242 -5.03 -9.15 -8.39
C VAL A 242 -5.57 -10.05 -7.28
N LEU A 243 -5.19 -9.75 -6.04
CA LEU A 243 -5.73 -10.44 -4.86
C LEU A 243 -5.47 -11.96 -4.84
N PHE A 244 -4.49 -12.45 -5.60
CA PHE A 244 -4.11 -13.88 -5.67
C PHE A 244 -3.99 -14.53 -4.29
N ALA A 245 -3.35 -13.84 -3.34
CA ALA A 245 -3.25 -14.30 -1.96
C ALA A 245 -3.57 -13.16 -0.99
N ILE A 246 -4.86 -12.92 -0.74
CA ILE A 246 -5.28 -12.06 0.37
C ILE A 246 -5.40 -12.89 1.64
N GLY A 247 -4.74 -12.45 2.70
CA GLY A 247 -5.17 -12.74 4.06
C GLY A 247 -5.01 -14.19 4.49
N SER A 248 -4.31 -15.03 3.74
CA SER A 248 -4.07 -16.43 4.13
C SER A 248 -3.56 -16.51 5.56
N ASP A 249 -4.08 -17.43 6.37
CA ASP A 249 -3.78 -17.57 7.80
C ASP A 249 -4.02 -16.29 8.65
N SER A 250 -5.00 -15.45 8.29
CA SER A 250 -5.28 -14.17 8.97
C SER A 250 -6.69 -14.10 9.61
N ASN A 251 -6.91 -13.11 10.49
CA ASN A 251 -8.22 -12.83 11.08
C ASN A 251 -8.71 -11.43 10.70
N PHE A 252 -9.78 -11.34 9.91
CA PHE A 252 -10.42 -10.08 9.51
C PHE A 252 -11.67 -9.77 10.35
N GLY A 253 -11.79 -8.52 10.76
CA GLY A 253 -13.05 -7.96 11.24
C GLY A 253 -14.00 -7.71 10.07
N PHE A 254 -13.62 -6.80 9.17
CA PHE A 254 -14.46 -6.37 8.06
C PHE A 254 -13.69 -6.43 6.73
N VAL A 255 -14.32 -6.97 5.69
CA VAL A 255 -13.80 -6.99 4.32
C VAL A 255 -14.86 -6.44 3.36
N TYR A 256 -14.47 -5.50 2.50
CA TYR A 256 -15.27 -5.00 1.38
C TYR A 256 -14.45 -5.08 0.10
N LEU A 257 -14.98 -5.77 -0.91
CA LEU A 257 -14.40 -5.87 -2.24
C LEU A 257 -15.45 -5.47 -3.28
N ASP A 258 -15.11 -4.55 -4.16
CA ASP A 258 -16.00 -4.09 -5.23
C ASP A 258 -15.17 -3.60 -6.42
N ASP A 259 -15.69 -3.79 -7.62
CA ASP A 259 -15.04 -3.44 -8.88
C ASP A 259 -13.59 -3.98 -8.96
N ILE A 260 -13.41 -5.29 -8.74
CA ILE A 260 -12.11 -5.98 -8.85
C ILE A 260 -12.00 -6.70 -10.19
N TYR A 261 -11.02 -6.31 -11.01
CA TYR A 261 -10.82 -6.80 -12.38
C TYR A 261 -9.40 -7.31 -12.56
N GLY A 262 -9.24 -8.44 -13.25
CA GLY A 262 -7.90 -8.96 -13.55
C GLY A 262 -7.86 -10.21 -14.40
N HIS A 263 -6.79 -10.37 -15.18
CA HIS A 263 -6.43 -11.62 -15.82
C HIS A 263 -5.95 -12.60 -14.74
N GLU A 264 -6.55 -13.79 -14.66
CA GLU A 264 -6.25 -14.79 -13.62
C GLU A 264 -6.55 -14.35 -12.16
N THR A 265 -7.54 -13.47 -11.95
CA THR A 265 -8.03 -13.16 -10.59
C THR A 265 -8.49 -14.45 -9.89
N THR A 266 -7.62 -15.02 -9.06
CA THR A 266 -7.86 -16.28 -8.37
C THR A 266 -8.15 -16.01 -6.91
N LEU A 267 -9.41 -15.69 -6.62
CA LEU A 267 -9.91 -15.69 -5.24
C LEU A 267 -9.82 -17.08 -4.58
N SER A 268 -9.58 -18.15 -5.36
CA SER A 268 -9.48 -19.52 -4.85
C SER A 268 -8.35 -19.71 -3.83
N ALA A 269 -7.28 -18.91 -3.90
CA ALA A 269 -6.23 -18.87 -2.89
C ALA A 269 -6.40 -17.71 -1.87
N ALA A 270 -7.24 -16.73 -2.18
CA ALA A 270 -7.61 -15.68 -1.25
C ALA A 270 -8.39 -16.29 -0.07
N PHE A 271 -7.92 -16.02 1.15
CA PHE A 271 -8.53 -16.46 2.40
C PHE A 271 -8.31 -17.93 2.84
N ASN A 272 -7.24 -18.57 2.36
CA ASN A 272 -6.85 -19.90 2.89
C ASN A 272 -6.63 -19.84 4.42
N ARG A 273 -7.29 -20.72 5.19
CA ARG A 273 -7.20 -20.75 6.67
C ARG A 273 -7.48 -19.41 7.37
N THR A 274 -8.33 -18.58 6.76
CA THR A 274 -8.67 -17.24 7.26
C THR A 274 -9.98 -17.24 8.02
N SER A 275 -10.09 -16.40 9.06
CA SER A 275 -11.35 -16.06 9.71
C SER A 275 -11.79 -14.66 9.28
N ILE A 276 -13.05 -14.49 8.85
CA ILE A 276 -13.60 -13.17 8.47
C ILE A 276 -14.94 -13.01 9.18
N LYS A 277 -15.10 -11.96 9.99
CA LYS A 277 -16.38 -11.71 10.69
C LYS A 277 -17.45 -11.11 9.78
N THR A 278 -17.06 -10.28 8.81
CA THR A 278 -17.99 -9.62 7.89
C THR A 278 -17.36 -9.46 6.52
N LEU A 279 -18.03 -9.96 5.47
CA LEU A 279 -17.56 -9.91 4.09
C LEU A 279 -18.64 -9.34 3.16
N PHE A 280 -18.30 -8.28 2.44
CA PHE A 280 -19.10 -7.72 1.37
C PHE A 280 -18.33 -7.86 0.05
N ILE A 281 -18.99 -8.43 -0.95
CA ILE A 281 -18.46 -8.55 -2.31
C ILE A 281 -19.57 -8.10 -3.25
N ASP A 282 -19.26 -7.18 -4.17
CA ASP A 282 -20.24 -6.66 -5.14
C ASP A 282 -19.87 -7.07 -6.58
N SER A 283 -18.79 -6.51 -7.13
CA SER A 283 -18.30 -6.83 -8.49
C SER A 283 -16.89 -7.41 -8.49
N ILE A 284 -16.72 -8.63 -9.00
CA ILE A 284 -15.42 -9.24 -9.29
C ILE A 284 -15.46 -9.92 -10.65
N GLU A 285 -14.66 -9.43 -11.59
CA GLU A 285 -14.56 -9.97 -12.95
C GLU A 285 -13.18 -10.61 -13.19
N ASN A 286 -13.19 -11.74 -13.91
CA ASN A 286 -11.97 -12.43 -14.33
C ASN A 286 -12.05 -12.67 -15.85
N GLU A 287 -11.15 -12.06 -16.60
CA GLU A 287 -11.18 -12.07 -18.08
C GLU A 287 -10.72 -13.39 -18.71
N SER A 288 -10.24 -14.37 -17.93
CA SER A 288 -9.67 -15.59 -18.50
C SER A 288 -9.81 -16.82 -17.59
N PHE A 289 -10.77 -17.69 -17.92
CA PHE A 289 -10.69 -19.12 -17.65
C PHE A 289 -10.88 -19.82 -18.99
N GLU A 290 -9.80 -20.02 -19.75
CA GLU A 290 -9.80 -21.14 -20.69
C GLU A 290 -9.65 -22.40 -19.82
N GLU A 291 -10.66 -23.26 -19.92
CA GLU A 291 -10.88 -24.48 -19.12
C GLU A 291 -9.62 -25.36 -19.00
N GLU A 292 -9.51 -26.09 -17.88
CA GLU A 292 -8.54 -27.17 -17.55
C GLU A 292 -7.40 -26.80 -16.58
N GLY A 293 -7.73 -26.58 -15.30
CA GLY A 293 -6.77 -26.62 -14.18
C GLY A 293 -7.40 -27.11 -12.89
N ASP A 294 -6.82 -28.14 -12.27
CA ASP A 294 -7.31 -28.82 -11.06
C ASP A 294 -7.48 -27.87 -9.84
N ILE A 295 -8.73 -27.56 -9.49
CA ILE A 295 -9.10 -26.89 -8.23
C ILE A 295 -9.22 -27.96 -7.13
N ASP A 296 -8.09 -28.44 -6.60
CA ASP A 296 -8.09 -29.57 -5.67
C ASP A 296 -7.50 -29.27 -4.27
N SER A 297 -7.52 -28.01 -3.80
CA SER A 297 -6.95 -27.68 -2.48
C SER A 297 -7.68 -26.61 -1.65
N PHE A 298 -8.92 -26.90 -1.24
CA PHE A 298 -9.53 -26.23 -0.08
C PHE A 298 -9.33 -27.07 1.19
N ASN A 299 -8.53 -26.58 2.14
CA ASN A 299 -8.36 -27.19 3.46
C ASN A 299 -9.00 -26.29 4.55
N HIS A 300 -10.01 -26.87 5.22
CA HIS A 300 -10.60 -26.47 6.51
C HIS A 300 -10.37 -25.02 7.01
N SER A 301 -11.01 -24.03 6.37
CA SER A 301 -11.26 -22.73 6.99
C SER A 301 -12.53 -22.79 7.86
N GLN A 302 -12.45 -22.30 9.10
CA GLN A 302 -13.59 -22.15 9.99
C GLN A 302 -14.10 -20.71 9.83
N VAL A 303 -15.15 -20.54 9.03
CA VAL A 303 -15.67 -19.22 8.65
C VAL A 303 -17.05 -19.02 9.28
N ASP A 304 -17.15 -18.12 10.25
CA ASP A 304 -18.43 -17.52 10.66
C ASP A 304 -18.73 -16.40 9.66
N LEU A 305 -19.03 -16.79 8.43
CA LEU A 305 -19.19 -15.86 7.33
C LEU A 305 -20.56 -15.19 7.41
N THR A 306 -20.65 -13.92 7.07
CA THR A 306 -21.92 -13.35 6.61
C THR A 306 -21.59 -12.70 5.28
N ILE A 307 -22.11 -13.29 4.19
CA ILE A 307 -21.94 -12.76 2.84
C ILE A 307 -23.21 -12.01 2.47
N PHE A 308 -23.01 -10.79 1.98
CA PHE A 308 -24.03 -10.04 1.29
C PHE A 308 -23.53 -9.81 -0.13
N TYR A 309 -24.35 -10.16 -1.11
CA TYR A 309 -24.14 -9.86 -2.53
C TYR A 309 -25.40 -9.14 -3.05
N HIS A 310 -25.21 -8.18 -3.95
CA HIS A 310 -26.30 -7.44 -4.59
C HIS A 310 -26.50 -8.01 -6.01
N ASP A 311 -27.76 -8.22 -6.40
CA ASP A 311 -28.26 -8.61 -7.74
C ASP A 311 -28.27 -10.10 -8.16
N ASP A 312 -29.20 -10.38 -9.09
CA ASP A 312 -29.57 -11.65 -9.75
C ASP A 312 -28.46 -12.20 -10.70
N ASP A 313 -27.18 -12.04 -10.36
CA ASP A 313 -26.08 -12.53 -11.19
C ASP A 313 -25.74 -14.00 -10.84
N GLU A 314 -26.43 -14.93 -11.51
CA GLU A 314 -26.20 -16.38 -11.38
C GLU A 314 -24.71 -16.75 -11.54
N ALA A 315 -23.92 -15.97 -12.30
CA ALA A 315 -22.50 -16.22 -12.49
C ALA A 315 -21.67 -15.96 -11.22
N VAL A 316 -22.06 -14.99 -10.39
CA VAL A 316 -21.40 -14.73 -9.10
C VAL A 316 -21.75 -15.83 -8.11
N GLU A 317 -23.03 -16.27 -8.06
CA GLU A 317 -23.46 -17.37 -7.20
C GLU A 317 -22.75 -18.68 -7.56
N GLU A 318 -22.65 -19.04 -8.86
CA GLU A 318 -21.97 -20.26 -9.33
C GLU A 318 -20.48 -20.25 -9.01
N LYS A 319 -19.79 -19.12 -9.20
CA LYS A 319 -18.35 -18.99 -8.95
C LYS A 319 -18.03 -19.02 -7.46
N ILE A 320 -18.89 -18.44 -6.64
CA ILE A 320 -18.77 -18.52 -5.18
C ILE A 320 -19.10 -19.95 -4.70
N GLU A 321 -20.13 -20.61 -5.22
CA GLU A 321 -20.43 -22.03 -4.93
C GLU A 321 -19.26 -22.96 -5.31
N GLU A 322 -18.57 -22.68 -6.41
CA GLU A 322 -17.35 -23.36 -6.85
C GLU A 322 -16.18 -23.11 -5.87
N LEU A 323 -15.96 -21.86 -5.48
CA LEU A 323 -14.90 -21.46 -4.53
C LEU A 323 -15.10 -22.04 -3.13
N PHE A 324 -16.33 -22.36 -2.71
CA PHE A 324 -16.61 -22.70 -1.31
C PHE A 324 -17.21 -24.10 -1.08
N ARG A 325 -16.95 -25.09 -1.96
CA ARG A 325 -17.44 -26.50 -1.86
C ARG A 325 -17.08 -27.25 -0.55
N THR A 326 -17.65 -26.82 0.58
CA THR A 326 -17.54 -27.42 1.90
C THR A 326 -18.88 -27.35 2.63
N LYS A 327 -19.07 -28.24 3.62
CA LYS A 327 -20.32 -28.42 4.37
C LYS A 327 -20.80 -27.16 5.11
N THR A 328 -19.92 -26.18 5.31
CA THR A 328 -20.17 -24.89 5.97
C THR A 328 -20.99 -23.94 5.07
N TRP A 329 -20.85 -24.08 3.74
CA TRP A 329 -21.47 -23.21 2.74
C TRP A 329 -22.99 -23.30 2.66
N ASN A 330 -23.53 -24.51 2.73
CA ASN A 330 -24.99 -24.74 2.61
C ASN A 330 -25.80 -24.07 3.73
N ASN A 331 -25.20 -23.77 4.89
CA ASN A 331 -25.86 -23.03 5.96
C ASN A 331 -25.87 -21.51 5.69
N LEU A 332 -24.88 -20.98 4.97
CA LEU A 332 -24.71 -19.56 4.64
C LEU A 332 -25.65 -19.11 3.51
N LEU A 333 -25.80 -19.93 2.48
CA LEU A 333 -26.77 -19.71 1.39
C LEU A 333 -28.20 -19.50 1.89
N SER A 334 -28.57 -20.10 3.02
CA SER A 334 -29.92 -19.95 3.59
C SER A 334 -30.19 -18.55 4.18
N TYR A 335 -29.14 -17.81 4.54
CA TYR A 335 -29.25 -16.44 5.07
C TYR A 335 -29.17 -15.38 3.96
N ALA A 336 -28.30 -15.58 2.95
CA ALA A 336 -28.15 -14.64 1.83
C ALA A 336 -29.40 -14.59 0.92
N ARG A 337 -30.13 -15.71 0.80
CA ARG A 337 -31.36 -15.84 0.00
C ARG A 337 -32.61 -15.18 0.62
N ASN A 338 -32.46 -14.32 1.62
CA ASN A 338 -33.57 -13.57 2.20
C ASN A 338 -33.44 -12.06 1.89
N PRO A 339 -34.08 -11.58 0.82
CA PRO A 339 -34.00 -10.18 0.39
C PRO A 339 -34.40 -9.17 1.48
N GLU A 340 -35.33 -9.52 2.37
CA GLU A 340 -35.74 -8.64 3.47
C GLU A 340 -34.66 -8.49 4.55
N LEU A 341 -33.81 -9.51 4.74
CA LEU A 341 -32.65 -9.43 5.62
C LEU A 341 -31.50 -8.70 4.93
N LEU A 342 -31.33 -8.88 3.62
CA LEU A 342 -30.35 -8.14 2.82
C LEU A 342 -30.64 -6.64 2.84
N ASP A 343 -31.86 -6.21 2.50
CA ASP A 343 -32.27 -4.80 2.46
C ASP A 343 -32.16 -4.11 3.83
N LYS A 344 -32.61 -4.79 4.90
CA LYS A 344 -32.45 -4.27 6.26
C LYS A 344 -30.99 -4.18 6.67
N THR A 345 -30.15 -5.12 6.25
CA THR A 345 -28.73 -5.11 6.59
C THR A 345 -27.96 -4.08 5.77
N VAL A 346 -28.28 -3.89 4.50
CA VAL A 346 -27.72 -2.83 3.63
C VAL A 346 -28.10 -1.44 4.15
N GLU A 347 -29.35 -1.24 4.58
CA GLU A 347 -29.78 0.01 5.25
C GLU A 347 -29.12 0.21 6.62
N GLN A 348 -28.96 -0.86 7.41
CA GLN A 348 -28.36 -0.78 8.76
C GLN A 348 -26.84 -0.66 8.75
N THR A 349 -26.16 -1.23 7.76
CA THR A 349 -24.68 -1.23 7.66
C THR A 349 -24.14 0.02 6.99
N GLY A 350 -25.00 0.84 6.38
CA GLY A 350 -24.56 2.04 5.66
C GLY A 350 -23.83 1.73 4.35
N TYR A 351 -24.06 0.54 3.77
CA TYR A 351 -23.39 0.07 2.56
C TYR A 351 -23.52 1.02 1.37
N SER A 352 -24.72 1.53 1.08
CA SER A 352 -24.93 2.51 0.00
C SER A 352 -24.16 3.82 0.24
N LYS A 353 -24.03 4.23 1.51
CA LYS A 353 -23.19 5.37 1.90
C LYS A 353 -21.71 5.05 1.70
N LEU A 354 -21.26 3.86 2.10
CA LEU A 354 -19.88 3.41 1.93
C LEU A 354 -19.47 3.40 0.44
N LYS A 355 -20.30 2.82 -0.42
CA LYS A 355 -20.07 2.79 -1.88
C LYS A 355 -19.96 4.21 -2.45
N ASN A 356 -20.88 5.11 -2.09
CA ASN A 356 -20.81 6.52 -2.51
C ASN A 356 -19.52 7.22 -2.05
N LEU A 357 -19.11 7.03 -0.79
CA LEU A 357 -17.86 7.58 -0.26
C LEU A 357 -16.63 7.02 -0.98
N LEU A 358 -16.62 5.74 -1.35
CA LEU A 358 -15.53 5.14 -2.14
C LEU A 358 -15.45 5.74 -3.55
N TYR A 359 -16.59 6.02 -4.20
CA TYR A 359 -16.61 6.76 -5.46
C TYR A 359 -16.13 8.22 -5.32
N GLU A 360 -16.46 8.89 -4.22
CA GLU A 360 -15.96 10.25 -3.92
C GLU A 360 -14.43 10.22 -3.69
N LEU A 361 -13.93 9.22 -2.96
CA LEU A 361 -12.51 9.02 -2.72
C LEU A 361 -11.74 8.78 -4.02
N LYS A 362 -12.26 7.93 -4.93
CA LYS A 362 -11.70 7.70 -6.26
C LYS A 362 -11.57 8.99 -7.08
N LYS A 363 -12.53 9.92 -6.94
CA LYS A 363 -12.50 11.23 -7.62
C LYS A 363 -11.52 12.23 -7.00
N GLY A 364 -10.95 11.91 -5.83
CA GLY A 364 -10.07 12.81 -5.08
C GLY A 364 -10.81 13.98 -4.42
N GLU A 365 -12.11 13.85 -4.16
CA GLU A 365 -12.91 14.88 -3.49
C GLU A 365 -12.80 14.71 -1.96
N ASP A 366 -12.26 15.72 -1.27
CA ASP A 366 -12.13 15.78 0.20
C ASP A 366 -11.59 14.49 0.86
N THR A 367 -10.48 13.98 0.33
CA THR A 367 -9.85 12.68 0.67
C THR A 367 -9.84 12.38 2.17
N GLN A 368 -9.41 13.32 3.02
CA GLN A 368 -9.28 13.08 4.46
C GLN A 368 -10.64 12.93 5.17
N THR A 369 -11.61 13.78 4.85
CA THR A 369 -12.96 13.70 5.42
C THR A 369 -13.63 12.40 4.99
N THR A 370 -13.56 12.08 3.69
CA THR A 370 -14.11 10.86 3.09
C THR A 370 -13.54 9.60 3.72
N ILE A 371 -12.20 9.52 3.89
CA ILE A 371 -11.54 8.39 4.58
C ILE A 371 -12.03 8.26 6.04
N SER A 372 -12.17 9.37 6.76
CA SER A 372 -12.66 9.32 8.14
C SER A 372 -14.10 8.81 8.22
N GLU A 373 -14.95 9.14 7.26
CA GLU A 373 -16.32 8.62 7.19
C GLU A 373 -16.34 7.14 6.85
N ILE A 374 -15.56 6.71 5.86
CA ILE A 374 -15.40 5.30 5.48
C ILE A 374 -15.00 4.46 6.69
N ARG A 375 -13.97 4.88 7.43
CA ARG A 375 -13.49 4.18 8.64
C ARG A 375 -14.54 4.11 9.74
N ASN A 376 -15.43 5.09 9.85
CA ASN A 376 -16.50 5.04 10.84
C ASN A 376 -17.60 4.05 10.48
N ILE A 377 -17.86 3.85 9.18
CA ILE A 377 -18.82 2.86 8.68
C ILE A 377 -18.22 1.45 8.77
N ALA A 378 -16.95 1.28 8.40
CA ALA A 378 -16.25 0.00 8.35
C ALA A 378 -15.82 -0.58 9.72
N LYS A 379 -16.34 -0.04 10.84
CA LYS A 379 -16.06 -0.60 12.16
C LYS A 379 -16.77 -1.94 12.32
N PRO A 380 -16.13 -2.97 12.88
CA PRO A 380 -16.79 -4.22 13.18
C PRO A 380 -18.06 -3.98 14.01
N ILE A 381 -19.19 -4.52 13.56
CA ILE A 381 -20.42 -4.47 14.35
C ILE A 381 -20.26 -5.48 15.49
N ASP A 382 -20.03 -5.00 16.71
CA ASP A 382 -19.82 -5.83 17.90
C ASP A 382 -21.04 -6.68 18.31
N SER A 383 -22.17 -6.57 17.61
CA SER A 383 -23.35 -7.43 17.82
C SER A 383 -23.53 -8.39 16.66
N PRO A 384 -23.62 -9.72 16.90
CA PRO A 384 -24.16 -10.62 15.90
C PRO A 384 -25.55 -10.13 15.54
N ILE A 385 -25.76 -9.80 14.26
CA ILE A 385 -27.10 -9.56 13.72
C ILE A 385 -27.85 -10.87 13.96
N LYS A 386 -28.87 -10.82 14.83
CA LYS A 386 -29.63 -11.98 15.30
C LYS A 386 -30.64 -12.47 14.29
#